data_AF-A0A7C3DPU7-F1
#
_entry.id   AF-A0A7C3DPU7-F1
#
_cell.length_a   1.000
_cell.length_b   1.000
_cell.length_c   1.000
_cell.angle_alpha   90.00
_cell.angle_beta   90.00
_cell.angle_gamma   90.00
#
_symmetry.space_group_name_H-M   'P 1'
#
loop_
_entity.id
_entity.type
_entity.pdbx_description
1 polymer ?
#
loop_
_entity_poly.entity_id
_entity_poly.type
_entity_poly.pdbx_seq_one_letter_code
_entity_poly.pdbx_strand_id
1 'polypeptide(L)'
;MANRKPEISKPHVVILGAGPAGLGAAWRLALRGVAQVTVLEAAPRVGGNAASFEVEGIHVDYGSHRLHPATEPHILRDLKELLGADLLDRPRHGRILLGGRWIHFPLKPVDLLLRLPKPFALGVAADMARKVLPRKSAAPENFATVLERGLGRTICREFYFPYARKLWGLEPEQLAVMQAQRRVSGSSLGKMVRKIASQIPGITPQGFGRFYYPR
;
A
#
# COMPACT_ATOMS: atom_id res chain seq x y z
N MET A 1 -63.30 1.46 -4.21
CA MET A 1 -62.14 1.17 -5.08
C MET A 1 -60.88 1.58 -4.33
N ALA A 2 -60.06 0.61 -3.91
CA ALA A 2 -58.86 0.90 -3.12
C ALA A 2 -57.77 1.52 -4.02
N ASN A 3 -57.31 2.71 -3.64
CA ASN A 3 -56.27 3.47 -4.31
C ASN A 3 -54.91 2.76 -4.11
N ARG A 4 -54.52 1.88 -5.04
CA ARG A 4 -53.17 1.27 -5.05
C ARG A 4 -52.19 2.39 -5.41
N LYS A 5 -51.41 2.86 -4.42
CA LYS A 5 -50.22 3.67 -4.68
C LYS A 5 -49.36 2.94 -5.73
N PRO A 6 -48.84 3.61 -6.76
CA PRO A 6 -47.95 2.97 -7.72
C PRO A 6 -46.74 2.44 -6.94
N GLU A 7 -46.50 1.14 -7.01
CA GLU A 7 -45.23 0.56 -6.58
C GLU A 7 -44.14 1.24 -7.42
N ILE A 8 -43.33 2.07 -6.78
CA ILE A 8 -42.17 2.65 -7.43
C ILE A 8 -41.24 1.47 -7.73
N SER A 9 -41.18 1.05 -8.99
CA SER A 9 -40.30 -0.02 -9.43
C SER A 9 -38.88 0.34 -9.00
N LYS A 10 -38.18 -0.61 -8.37
CA LYS A 10 -36.78 -0.39 -7.96
C LYS A 10 -35.99 0.14 -9.16
N PRO A 11 -35.15 1.17 -8.98
CA PRO A 11 -34.30 1.65 -10.07
C PRO A 11 -33.44 0.51 -10.60
N HIS A 12 -33.26 0.47 -11.91
CA HIS A 12 -32.32 -0.45 -12.55
C HIS A 12 -30.97 0.23 -12.68
N VAL A 13 -29.96 -0.34 -12.02
CA VAL A 13 -28.58 0.15 -12.04
C VAL A 13 -27.72 -0.79 -12.88
N VAL A 14 -27.11 -0.24 -13.92
CA VAL A 14 -26.13 -0.95 -14.75
C VAL A 14 -24.72 -0.52 -14.32
N ILE A 15 -23.88 -1.49 -13.98
CA ILE A 15 -22.50 -1.29 -13.55
C ILE A 15 -21.59 -1.83 -14.65
N LEU A 16 -20.66 -1.00 -15.13
CA LEU A 16 -19.66 -1.38 -16.11
C LEU A 16 -18.34 -1.75 -15.39
N GLY A 17 -17.91 -2.99 -15.56
CA GLY A 17 -16.73 -3.59 -14.94
C GLY A 17 -17.06 -4.42 -13.69
N ALA A 18 -16.59 -5.66 -13.67
CA ALA A 18 -16.69 -6.60 -12.56
C ALA A 18 -15.36 -6.72 -11.78
N GLY A 19 -14.63 -5.63 -11.63
CA GLY A 19 -13.53 -5.51 -10.66
C GLY A 19 -14.03 -5.28 -9.22
N PRO A 20 -13.15 -5.13 -8.23
CA PRO A 20 -13.54 -4.96 -6.81
C PRO A 20 -14.52 -3.80 -6.56
N ALA A 21 -14.36 -2.70 -7.29
CA ALA A 21 -15.26 -1.55 -7.19
C ALA A 21 -16.68 -1.88 -7.69
N GLY A 22 -16.78 -2.48 -8.89
CA GLY A 22 -18.06 -2.82 -9.49
C GLY A 22 -18.79 -3.94 -8.75
N LEU A 23 -18.07 -5.01 -8.40
CA LEU A 23 -18.62 -6.09 -7.57
C LEU A 23 -19.03 -5.61 -6.18
N GLY A 24 -18.23 -4.75 -5.55
CA GLY A 24 -18.57 -4.14 -4.26
C GLY A 24 -19.84 -3.30 -4.32
N ALA A 25 -19.97 -2.46 -5.37
CA ALA A 25 -21.19 -1.68 -5.59
C ALA A 25 -22.41 -2.57 -5.84
N ALA A 26 -22.28 -3.57 -6.73
CA ALA A 26 -23.34 -4.51 -7.06
C ALA A 26 -23.81 -5.28 -5.82
N TRP A 27 -22.86 -5.83 -5.06
CA TRP A 27 -23.13 -6.59 -3.84
C TRP A 27 -23.86 -5.73 -2.79
N ARG A 28 -23.41 -4.49 -2.57
CA ARG A 28 -24.06 -3.58 -1.61
C ARG A 28 -25.48 -3.16 -2.04
N LEU A 29 -25.70 -2.89 -3.33
CA LEU A 29 -27.03 -2.55 -3.85
C LEU A 29 -27.98 -3.75 -3.75
N ALA A 30 -27.50 -4.95 -4.09
CA ALA A 30 -28.26 -6.20 -3.99
C ALA A 30 -28.62 -6.52 -2.52
N LEU A 31 -27.65 -6.43 -1.61
CA LEU A 31 -27.85 -6.72 -0.18
C LEU A 31 -28.89 -5.79 0.47
N ARG A 32 -28.91 -4.50 0.07
CA ARG A 32 -29.91 -3.53 0.54
C ARG A 32 -31.27 -3.69 -0.13
N GLY A 33 -31.34 -4.43 -1.24
CA GLY A 33 -32.57 -4.64 -2.01
C GLY A 33 -33.17 -3.36 -2.61
N VAL A 34 -32.37 -2.31 -2.80
CA VAL A 34 -32.84 -0.97 -3.23
C VAL A 34 -32.83 -0.76 -4.75
N ALA A 35 -32.22 -1.68 -5.50
CA ALA A 35 -32.11 -1.59 -6.96
C ALA A 35 -32.15 -2.99 -7.59
N GLN A 36 -32.64 -3.06 -8.83
CA GLN A 36 -32.28 -4.15 -9.73
C GLN A 36 -30.89 -3.85 -10.28
N VAL A 37 -29.98 -4.83 -10.28
CA VAL A 37 -28.57 -4.60 -10.64
C VAL A 37 -28.16 -5.50 -11.80
N THR A 38 -27.52 -4.92 -12.80
CA THR A 38 -26.84 -5.64 -13.88
C THR A 38 -25.38 -5.24 -13.89
N VAL A 39 -24.47 -6.21 -13.89
CA VAL A 39 -23.03 -5.97 -14.03
C VAL A 39 -22.59 -6.46 -15.40
N LEU A 40 -21.91 -5.61 -16.16
CA LEU A 40 -21.35 -5.92 -17.46
C LEU A 40 -19.83 -5.94 -17.36
N GLU A 41 -19.19 -7.05 -17.71
CA GLU A 41 -17.74 -7.19 -17.76
C GLU A 41 -17.33 -7.57 -19.18
N ALA A 42 -16.28 -6.93 -19.69
CA ALA A 42 -15.75 -7.19 -21.02
C ALA A 42 -14.77 -8.38 -21.01
N ALA A 43 -14.07 -8.59 -19.90
CA ALA A 43 -13.16 -9.71 -19.71
C ALA A 43 -13.92 -11.05 -19.55
N PRO A 44 -13.29 -12.19 -19.89
CA PRO A 44 -13.90 -13.50 -19.73
C PRO A 44 -14.07 -13.93 -18.26
N ARG A 45 -13.47 -13.20 -17.31
CA ARG A 45 -13.56 -13.46 -15.87
C ARG A 45 -13.73 -12.17 -15.09
N VAL A 46 -14.40 -12.28 -13.94
CA VAL A 46 -14.53 -11.19 -12.97
C VAL A 46 -13.24 -11.00 -12.15
N GLY A 47 -13.14 -9.90 -11.43
CA GLY A 47 -12.04 -9.56 -10.52
C GLY A 47 -11.12 -8.45 -11.02
N GLY A 48 -11.14 -8.15 -12.33
CA GLY A 48 -10.30 -7.11 -12.93
C GLY A 48 -8.82 -7.29 -12.54
N ASN A 49 -8.14 -6.20 -12.16
CA ASN A 49 -6.75 -6.26 -11.71
C ASN A 49 -6.51 -7.10 -10.46
N ALA A 50 -7.55 -7.39 -9.67
CA ALA A 50 -7.44 -8.23 -8.47
C ALA A 50 -7.71 -9.72 -8.77
N ALA A 51 -7.87 -10.10 -10.04
CA ALA A 51 -8.03 -11.49 -10.44
C ALA A 51 -6.70 -12.24 -10.47
N SER A 52 -6.81 -13.56 -10.41
CA SER A 52 -5.71 -14.51 -10.64
C SER A 52 -5.90 -15.23 -11.98
N PHE A 53 -4.81 -15.77 -12.52
CA PHE A 53 -4.76 -16.58 -13.73
C PHE A 53 -3.71 -17.68 -13.57
N GLU A 54 -3.76 -18.72 -14.42
CA GLU A 54 -2.78 -19.80 -14.38
C GLU A 54 -1.63 -19.56 -15.35
N VAL A 55 -0.42 -19.87 -14.90
CA VAL A 55 0.78 -20.01 -15.71
C VAL A 55 1.40 -21.35 -15.36
N GLU A 56 1.46 -22.27 -16.33
CA GLU A 56 2.05 -23.62 -16.15
C GLU A 56 1.45 -24.38 -14.94
N GLY A 57 0.13 -24.27 -14.73
CA GLY A 57 -0.56 -24.91 -13.61
C GLY A 57 -0.40 -24.21 -12.26
N ILE A 58 0.29 -23.07 -12.22
CA ILE A 58 0.47 -22.25 -11.01
C ILE A 58 -0.45 -21.04 -11.08
N HIS A 59 -1.25 -20.83 -10.05
CA HIS A 59 -2.05 -19.61 -9.92
C HIS A 59 -1.15 -18.41 -9.60
N VAL A 60 -1.28 -17.36 -10.40
CA VAL A 60 -0.57 -16.10 -10.25
C VAL A 60 -1.55 -14.93 -10.35
N ASP A 61 -1.21 -13.82 -9.72
CA ASP A 61 -1.99 -12.58 -9.77
C ASP A 61 -1.40 -11.59 -10.80
N TYR A 62 -2.21 -10.65 -11.28
CA TYR A 62 -1.74 -9.51 -12.07
C TYR A 62 -0.80 -8.55 -11.31
N GLY A 63 -0.69 -8.71 -9.99
CA GLY A 63 0.17 -7.89 -9.16
C GLY A 63 0.30 -8.41 -7.73
N SER A 64 1.15 -7.76 -6.95
CA SER A 64 1.33 -8.10 -5.52
C SER A 64 0.13 -7.63 -4.69
N HIS A 65 -0.97 -8.38 -4.70
CA HIS A 65 -2.14 -8.08 -3.89
C HIS A 65 -1.97 -8.52 -2.43
N ARG A 66 -2.46 -7.68 -1.53
CA ARG A 66 -2.61 -7.99 -0.10
C ARG A 66 -3.64 -7.06 0.51
N LEU A 67 -4.53 -7.60 1.33
CA LEU A 67 -5.47 -6.81 2.11
C LEU A 67 -4.77 -6.36 3.40
N HIS A 68 -4.65 -5.05 3.59
CA HIS A 68 -4.02 -4.51 4.78
C HIS A 68 -5.00 -4.54 5.96
N PRO A 69 -4.57 -4.78 7.21
CA PRO A 69 -5.44 -4.62 8.38
C PRO A 69 -5.97 -3.20 8.60
N ALA A 70 -5.51 -2.23 7.80
CA ALA A 70 -5.97 -0.84 7.82
C ALA A 70 -7.02 -0.56 6.72
N THR A 71 -7.46 -1.59 5.99
CA THR A 71 -8.67 -1.51 5.18
C THR A 71 -9.83 -1.07 6.07
N GLU A 72 -10.73 -0.24 5.53
CA GLU A 72 -11.91 0.25 6.24
C GLU A 72 -12.63 -0.87 7.00
N PRO A 73 -12.91 -0.71 8.31
CA PRO A 73 -13.36 -1.82 9.16
C PRO A 73 -14.60 -2.55 8.65
N HIS A 74 -15.55 -1.81 8.07
CA HIS A 74 -16.78 -2.38 7.53
C HIS A 74 -16.49 -3.23 6.27
N ILE A 75 -15.60 -2.79 5.38
CA ILE A 75 -15.17 -3.56 4.20
C ILE A 75 -14.40 -4.81 4.63
N LEU A 76 -13.49 -4.68 5.60
CA LEU A 76 -12.72 -5.84 6.08
C LEU A 76 -13.62 -6.88 6.75
N ARG A 77 -14.65 -6.44 7.50
CA ARG A 77 -15.65 -7.34 8.08
C ARG A 77 -16.42 -8.06 6.99
N ASP A 78 -16.92 -7.35 5.98
CA ASP A 78 -17.64 -7.96 4.86
C ASP A 78 -16.80 -9.06 4.17
N LEU A 79 -15.52 -8.77 3.91
CA LEU A 79 -14.60 -9.71 3.28
C LEU A 79 -14.34 -10.94 4.16
N LYS A 80 -14.21 -10.74 5.48
CA LYS A 80 -14.08 -11.84 6.44
C LYS A 80 -15.33 -12.72 6.48
N GLU A 81 -16.51 -12.12 6.45
CA GLU A 81 -17.78 -12.85 6.41
C GLU A 81 -17.95 -13.61 5.10
N LEU A 82 -17.58 -13.00 3.96
CA LEU A 82 -17.71 -13.60 2.64
C LEU A 82 -16.75 -14.78 2.42
N LEU A 83 -15.49 -14.62 2.82
CA LEU A 83 -14.42 -15.58 2.53
C LEU A 83 -14.18 -16.57 3.67
N GLY A 84 -14.59 -16.24 4.90
CA GLY A 84 -14.43 -17.11 6.06
C GLY A 84 -13.00 -17.63 6.23
N ALA A 85 -12.85 -18.95 6.19
CA ALA A 85 -11.57 -19.65 6.34
C ALA A 85 -10.61 -19.44 5.15
N ASP A 86 -11.12 -19.02 3.98
CA ASP A 86 -10.29 -18.76 2.80
C ASP A 86 -9.58 -17.41 2.91
N LEU A 87 -9.95 -16.52 3.83
CA LEU A 87 -9.20 -15.30 4.10
C LEU A 87 -8.05 -15.57 5.08
N LEU A 88 -6.89 -15.88 4.54
CA LEU A 88 -5.71 -16.25 5.31
C LEU A 88 -5.06 -15.03 5.95
N ASP A 89 -4.64 -15.16 7.22
CA ASP A 89 -3.86 -14.15 7.92
C ASP A 89 -2.37 -14.52 7.92
N ARG A 90 -1.55 -13.70 7.23
CA ARG A 90 -0.15 -14.00 6.93
C ARG A 90 0.81 -12.97 7.54
N PRO A 91 1.94 -13.41 8.11
CA PRO A 91 2.98 -12.49 8.55
C PRO A 91 3.63 -11.82 7.34
N ARG A 92 3.90 -10.52 7.46
CA ARG A 92 4.60 -9.73 6.45
C ARG A 92 6.11 -9.85 6.64
N HIS A 93 6.77 -10.45 5.65
CA HIS A 93 8.23 -10.52 5.59
C HIS A 93 8.79 -9.72 4.41
N GLY A 94 8.87 -8.39 4.56
CA GLY A 94 9.42 -7.51 3.53
C GLY A 94 10.94 -7.45 3.58
N ARG A 95 11.60 -7.66 2.44
CA ARG A 95 13.06 -7.55 2.29
C ARG A 95 13.40 -6.61 1.13
N ILE A 96 14.55 -5.95 1.24
CA ILE A 96 15.15 -5.16 0.18
C ILE A 96 16.50 -5.79 -0.14
N LEU A 97 16.81 -5.94 -1.42
CA LEU A 97 18.16 -6.22 -1.88
C LEU A 97 18.84 -4.88 -2.21
N LEU A 98 19.82 -4.48 -1.40
CA LEU A 98 20.54 -3.22 -1.55
C LEU A 98 22.05 -3.46 -1.39
N GLY A 99 22.85 -3.03 -2.37
CA GLY A 99 24.31 -3.26 -2.35
C GLY A 99 24.70 -4.74 -2.23
N GLY A 100 23.93 -5.63 -2.87
CA GLY A 100 24.15 -7.09 -2.80
C GLY A 100 23.78 -7.74 -1.46
N ARG A 101 23.09 -7.02 -0.56
CA ARG A 101 22.76 -7.50 0.79
C ARG A 101 21.24 -7.44 1.03
N TRP A 102 20.70 -8.48 1.65
CA TRP A 102 19.30 -8.53 2.06
C TRP A 102 19.10 -7.81 3.41
N ILE A 103 18.30 -6.75 3.39
CA ILE A 103 17.93 -5.95 4.57
C ILE A 103 16.41 -5.97 4.77
N HIS A 104 15.94 -5.63 5.98
CA HIS A 104 14.52 -5.59 6.27
C HIS A 104 13.86 -4.33 5.67
N PHE A 105 12.60 -4.47 5.27
CA PHE A 105 11.70 -3.34 5.04
C PHE A 105 10.75 -3.16 6.23
N PRO A 106 10.63 -1.96 6.82
CA PRO A 106 11.40 -0.75 6.53
C PRO A 106 12.88 -0.88 6.95
N LEU A 107 13.77 -0.07 6.36
CA LEU A 107 15.20 -0.03 6.69
C LEU A 107 15.37 0.07 8.22
N LYS A 108 16.07 -0.89 8.84
CA LYS A 108 16.38 -0.83 10.27
C LYS A 108 17.77 -0.22 10.48
N PRO A 109 18.00 0.59 11.53
CA PRO A 109 19.32 1.14 11.84
C PRO A 109 20.41 0.07 12.04
N VAL A 110 20.05 -1.09 12.59
CA VAL A 110 20.98 -2.22 12.72
C VAL A 110 21.42 -2.78 11.37
N ASP A 111 20.50 -2.89 10.40
CA ASP A 111 20.84 -3.33 9.05
C ASP A 111 21.72 -2.28 8.35
N LEU A 112 21.46 -0.99 8.60
CA LEU A 112 22.29 0.11 8.10
C LEU A 112 23.73 0.04 8.62
N LEU A 113 23.92 -0.22 9.91
CA LEU A 113 25.23 -0.24 10.55
C LEU A 113 26.04 -1.51 10.25
N LEU A 114 25.37 -2.67 10.24
CA LEU A 114 26.05 -3.98 10.23
C LEU A 114 26.04 -4.67 8.86
N ARG A 115 25.09 -4.34 7.98
CA ARG A 115 24.86 -5.12 6.73
C ARG A 115 25.12 -4.34 5.46
N LEU A 116 24.99 -3.02 5.48
CA LEU A 116 25.18 -2.20 4.29
C LEU A 116 26.64 -1.80 4.08
N PRO A 117 27.04 -1.50 2.81
CA PRO A 117 28.37 -1.02 2.52
C PRO A 117 28.74 0.23 3.35
N LYS A 118 29.98 0.30 3.84
CA LYS A 118 30.46 1.44 4.65
C LYS A 118 30.24 2.80 3.98
N PRO A 119 30.46 2.99 2.65
CA PRO A 119 30.18 4.27 2.00
C PRO A 119 28.73 4.71 2.12
N PHE A 120 27.79 3.76 2.02
CA PHE A 120 26.36 4.04 2.20
C PHE A 120 26.08 4.48 3.65
N ALA A 121 26.56 3.73 4.64
CA ALA A 121 26.36 4.05 6.05
C ALA A 121 26.95 5.44 6.43
N LEU A 122 28.15 5.74 5.95
CA LEU A 122 28.80 7.04 6.13
C LEU A 122 28.03 8.18 5.45
N GLY A 123 27.51 7.96 4.24
CA GLY A 123 26.65 8.92 3.55
C GLY A 123 25.37 9.23 4.33
N VAL A 124 24.72 8.21 4.89
CA VAL A 124 23.53 8.39 5.75
C VAL A 124 23.89 9.18 7.02
N ALA A 125 25.01 8.86 7.67
CA ALA A 125 25.47 9.61 8.84
C ALA A 125 25.74 11.08 8.52
N ALA A 126 26.41 11.36 7.39
CA ALA A 126 26.68 12.72 6.92
C ALA A 126 25.39 13.48 6.54
N ASP A 127 24.38 12.80 5.99
CA ASP A 127 23.08 13.41 5.74
C ASP A 127 22.34 13.76 7.02
N MET A 128 22.41 12.90 8.04
CA MET A 128 21.82 13.17 9.36
C MET A 128 22.50 14.36 10.03
N ALA A 129 23.84 14.40 10.02
CA ALA A 129 24.60 15.52 10.57
C ALA A 129 24.25 16.84 9.87
N ARG A 130 24.09 16.85 8.54
CA ARG A 130 23.72 18.06 7.80
C ARG A 130 22.30 18.56 8.02
N LYS A 131 21.40 17.74 8.58
CA LYS A 131 20.01 18.16 8.88
C LYS A 131 19.91 19.12 10.07
N VAL A 132 20.93 19.20 10.92
CA VAL A 132 20.95 20.16 12.04
C VAL A 132 21.21 21.60 11.58
N LEU A 133 21.69 21.77 10.35
CA LEU A 133 21.93 23.08 9.76
C LEU A 133 20.63 23.64 9.15
N PRO A 134 20.32 24.94 9.38
CA PRO A 134 19.14 25.56 8.81
C PRO A 134 19.26 25.56 7.28
N ARG A 135 18.21 25.09 6.60
CA ARG A 135 18.20 24.98 5.14
C ARG A 135 17.02 25.75 4.56
N LYS A 136 17.30 26.82 3.81
CA LYS A 136 16.30 27.47 2.96
C LYS A 136 15.97 26.54 1.78
N SER A 137 14.71 26.11 1.67
CA SER A 137 14.22 25.38 0.51
C SER A 137 13.66 26.40 -0.48
N ALA A 138 14.39 26.71 -1.56
CA ALA A 138 13.92 27.61 -2.62
C ALA A 138 13.19 26.88 -3.76
N ALA A 139 13.30 25.54 -3.84
CA ALA A 139 12.72 24.75 -4.92
C ALA A 139 11.25 24.35 -4.60
N PRO A 140 10.39 24.25 -5.63
CA PRO A 140 9.02 23.75 -5.47
C PRO A 140 9.01 22.33 -4.89
N GLU A 141 8.00 22.02 -4.09
CA GLU A 141 7.85 20.70 -3.49
C GLU A 141 7.48 19.67 -4.56
N ASN A 142 8.24 18.58 -4.61
CA ASN A 142 7.97 17.41 -5.43
C ASN A 142 8.34 16.15 -4.63
N PHE A 143 8.09 14.97 -5.19
CA PHE A 143 8.38 13.73 -4.49
C PHE A 143 9.86 13.62 -4.08
N ALA A 144 10.80 14.06 -4.92
CA ALA A 144 12.23 14.03 -4.64
C ALA A 144 12.63 14.92 -3.46
N THR A 145 12.21 16.20 -3.48
CA THR A 145 12.59 17.17 -2.45
C THR A 145 12.00 16.83 -1.08
N VAL A 146 10.77 16.31 -1.04
CA VAL A 146 10.12 15.86 0.19
C VAL A 146 10.82 14.62 0.76
N LEU A 147 11.20 13.66 -0.09
CA LEU A 147 11.96 12.48 0.35
C LEU A 147 13.35 12.83 0.85
N GLU A 148 14.12 13.65 0.13
CA GLU A 148 15.47 14.05 0.56
C GLU A 148 15.42 14.79 1.91
N ARG A 149 14.42 15.65 2.12
CA ARG A 149 14.19 16.34 3.40
C ARG A 149 13.90 15.33 4.52
N GLY A 150 13.05 14.35 4.26
CA GLY A 150 12.64 13.32 5.24
C GLY A 150 13.75 12.31 5.56
N LEU A 151 14.43 11.78 4.55
CA LEU A 151 15.29 10.59 4.65
C LEU A 151 16.78 10.86 4.42
N GLY A 152 17.14 11.99 3.81
CA GLY A 152 18.52 12.29 3.41
C GLY A 152 18.83 11.86 1.98
N ARG A 153 19.83 12.50 1.38
CA ARG A 153 20.16 12.35 -0.04
C ARG A 153 20.66 10.94 -0.40
N THR A 154 21.45 10.33 0.47
CA THR A 154 22.06 9.01 0.29
C THR A 154 20.97 7.95 0.15
N ILE A 155 20.06 7.84 1.13
CA ILE A 155 18.94 6.89 1.07
C ILE A 155 18.06 7.14 -0.16
N CYS A 156 17.83 8.41 -0.51
CA CYS A 156 17.05 8.75 -1.69
C CYS A 156 17.72 8.30 -2.99
N ARG A 157 18.98 8.65 -3.20
CA ARG A 157 19.70 8.42 -4.46
C ARG A 157 20.07 6.95 -4.67
N GLU A 158 20.46 6.27 -3.61
CA GLU A 158 20.94 4.89 -3.66
C GLU A 158 19.80 3.86 -3.61
N PHE A 159 18.63 4.24 -3.07
CA PHE A 159 17.49 3.31 -2.94
C PHE A 159 16.19 3.88 -3.51
N TYR A 160 15.61 4.93 -2.93
CA TYR A 160 14.23 5.33 -3.27
C TYR A 160 14.07 5.85 -4.71
N PHE A 161 15.05 6.53 -5.28
CA PHE A 161 14.98 7.10 -6.63
C PHE A 161 15.12 6.02 -7.71
N PRO A 162 16.14 5.13 -7.68
CA PRO A 162 16.16 3.95 -8.55
C PRO A 162 14.90 3.11 -8.41
N TYR A 163 14.44 2.87 -7.18
CA TYR A 163 13.21 2.13 -6.93
C TYR A 163 11.98 2.84 -7.51
N ALA A 164 11.92 4.17 -7.44
CA ALA A 164 10.83 4.94 -8.02
C ALA A 164 10.80 4.85 -9.55
N ARG A 165 11.95 5.01 -10.21
CA ARG A 165 12.04 4.83 -11.67
C ARG A 165 11.61 3.43 -12.08
N LYS A 166 12.04 2.39 -11.35
CA LYS A 166 11.64 1.00 -11.62
C LYS A 166 10.14 0.76 -11.49
N LEU A 167 9.47 1.44 -10.56
CA LEU A 167 8.07 1.19 -10.25
C LEU A 167 7.10 2.08 -11.05
N TRP A 168 7.48 3.33 -11.34
CA TRP A 168 6.62 4.28 -12.05
C TRP A 168 7.09 4.63 -13.46
N GLY A 169 8.31 4.27 -13.86
CA GLY A 169 8.88 4.69 -15.15
C GLY A 169 9.14 6.19 -15.28
N LEU A 170 9.09 6.93 -14.16
CA LEU A 170 9.21 8.39 -14.12
C LEU A 170 10.36 8.82 -13.21
N GLU A 171 10.90 10.01 -13.49
CA GLU A 171 11.86 10.64 -12.61
C GLU A 171 11.19 11.06 -11.28
N PRO A 172 11.89 10.98 -10.14
CA PRO A 172 11.35 11.35 -8.83
C PRO A 172 10.73 12.76 -8.78
N GLU A 173 11.24 13.71 -9.55
CA GLU A 173 10.75 15.09 -9.60
C GLU A 173 9.40 15.22 -10.30
N GLN A 174 9.04 14.25 -11.16
CA GLN A 174 7.77 14.21 -11.89
C GLN A 174 6.66 13.54 -11.08
N LEU A 175 6.98 12.90 -9.95
CA LEU A 175 6.01 12.21 -9.10
C LEU A 175 5.32 13.18 -8.13
N ALA A 176 4.02 12.99 -7.96
CA ALA A 176 3.20 13.80 -7.07
C ALA A 176 3.68 13.75 -5.61
N VAL A 177 3.66 14.91 -4.94
CA VAL A 177 4.07 15.09 -3.53
C VAL A 177 3.35 14.13 -2.57
N MET A 178 2.07 13.83 -2.81
CA MET A 178 1.29 12.92 -1.97
C MET A 178 1.93 11.52 -1.87
N GLN A 179 2.56 11.05 -2.95
CA GLN A 179 3.24 9.75 -2.96
C GLN A 179 4.45 9.75 -2.01
N ALA A 180 5.11 10.89 -1.86
CA ALA A 180 6.25 11.05 -0.94
C ALA A 180 5.78 11.08 0.51
N GLN A 181 4.72 11.84 0.80
CA GLN A 181 4.18 11.98 2.16
C GLN A 181 3.78 10.63 2.78
N ARG A 182 3.14 9.74 1.99
CA ARG A 182 2.79 8.38 2.42
C ARG A 182 4.01 7.51 2.74
N ARG A 183 5.15 7.74 2.06
CA ARG A 183 6.40 7.00 2.30
C ARG A 183 7.15 7.54 3.50
N VAL A 184 7.28 8.87 3.60
CA VAL A 184 7.99 9.55 4.71
C VAL A 184 7.24 9.38 6.02
N SER A 185 5.90 9.39 6.03
CA SER A 185 5.12 9.16 7.25
C SER A 185 5.35 7.76 7.85
N GLY A 186 5.63 6.75 7.01
CA GLY A 186 5.99 5.40 7.42
C GLY A 186 7.47 5.17 7.73
N SER A 187 8.36 6.12 7.42
CA SER A 187 9.83 5.94 7.46
C SER A 187 10.61 7.09 8.09
N SER A 188 9.96 8.12 8.64
CA SER A 188 10.64 9.22 9.34
C SER A 188 11.64 8.67 10.34
N LEU A 189 12.94 8.90 10.10
CA LEU A 189 14.03 8.35 10.89
C LEU A 189 13.91 8.74 12.37
N GLY A 190 13.39 9.93 12.68
CA GLY A 190 13.09 10.35 14.05
C GLY A 190 11.96 9.56 14.71
N LYS A 191 10.89 9.23 13.96
CA LYS A 191 9.85 8.30 14.44
C LYS A 191 10.37 6.86 14.53
N MET A 192 11.31 6.48 13.67
CA MET A 192 11.93 5.15 13.68
C MET A 192 12.83 4.94 14.89
N VAL A 193 13.66 5.94 15.24
CA VAL A 193 14.45 5.96 16.48
C VAL A 193 13.53 6.00 17.71
N ARG A 194 12.50 6.85 17.72
CA ARG A 194 11.52 6.89 18.81
C ARG A 194 10.73 5.58 18.96
N LYS A 195 10.44 4.91 17.84
CA LYS A 195 9.75 3.62 17.81
C LYS A 195 10.63 2.46 18.27
N ILE A 196 11.93 2.53 18.03
CA ILE A 196 12.93 1.61 18.60
C ILE A 196 13.05 1.86 20.11
N ALA A 197 13.08 3.12 20.55
CA ALA A 197 13.05 3.47 21.97
C ALA A 197 11.75 3.03 22.66
N SER A 198 10.63 2.96 21.92
CA SER A 198 9.35 2.46 22.42
C SER A 198 9.14 0.95 22.23
N GLN A 199 10.18 0.17 21.87
CA GLN A 199 10.12 -1.30 21.86
C GLN A 199 10.28 -1.91 23.27
N ILE A 200 9.58 -1.32 24.24
CA ILE A 200 9.17 -1.99 25.48
C ILE A 200 7.92 -2.83 25.12
N PRO A 201 7.78 -4.10 25.56
CA PRO A 201 6.68 -4.97 25.16
C PRO A 201 5.31 -4.37 25.52
N GLY A 202 4.36 -4.35 24.57
CA GLY A 202 2.95 -4.01 24.85
C GLY A 202 2.28 -2.97 23.95
N ILE A 203 3.01 -2.24 23.10
CA ILE A 203 2.44 -1.17 22.24
C ILE A 203 2.68 -1.48 20.75
N THR A 204 2.25 -2.66 20.29
CA THR A 204 2.18 -2.93 18.84
C THR A 204 0.73 -2.73 18.38
N PRO A 205 0.47 -1.83 17.42
CA PRO A 205 -0.88 -1.68 16.86
C PRO A 205 -1.39 -3.02 16.33
N GLN A 206 -2.67 -3.32 16.53
CA GLN A 206 -3.30 -4.53 16.00
C GLN A 206 -3.01 -4.66 14.49
N GLY A 207 -2.49 -5.82 14.07
CA GLY A 207 -2.16 -6.09 12.66
C GLY A 207 -0.78 -5.56 12.18
N PHE A 208 0.07 -5.04 13.06
CA PHE A 208 1.41 -4.60 12.66
C PHE A 208 2.24 -5.78 12.13
N GLY A 209 2.63 -5.71 10.85
CA GLY A 209 3.41 -6.76 10.21
C GLY A 209 2.58 -7.98 9.80
N ARG A 210 1.26 -7.84 9.61
CA ARG A 210 0.38 -8.88 9.06
C ARG A 210 -0.41 -8.36 7.87
N PHE A 211 -0.91 -9.26 7.02
CA PHE A 211 -1.81 -8.95 5.93
C PHE A 211 -2.75 -10.13 5.69
N TYR A 212 -3.90 -9.85 5.08
CA TYR A 212 -4.83 -10.88 4.67
C TYR A 212 -4.67 -11.19 3.18
N TYR A 213 -4.85 -12.45 2.82
CA TYR A 213 -4.78 -12.93 1.44
C TYR A 213 -5.80 -14.05 1.21
N PRO A 214 -6.65 -13.97 0.18
CA PRO A 214 -7.59 -15.05 -0.15
C PRO A 214 -6.83 -16.28 -0.65
N ARG A 215 -7.28 -17.48 -0.26
CA ARG A 215 -6.69 -18.75 -0.71
C ARG A 215 -6.86 -18.97 -2.20
#